data_AF-A0A552EFC4-F1
#
_entry.id   AF-A0A552EFC4-F1
#
_cell.length_a   1.000
_cell.length_b   1.000
_cell.length_c   1.000
_cell.angle_alpha   90.00
_cell.angle_beta   90.00
_cell.angle_gamma   90.00
#
_symmetry.space_group_name_H-M   'P 1'
#
loop_
_entity.id
_entity.type
_entity.pdbx_description
1 polymer ?
#
loop_
_entity_poly.entity_id
_entity_poly.type
_entity_poly.pdbx_seq_one_letter_code
_entity_poly.pdbx_strand_id
1 'polypeptide(L)'
;IEILSDSTAKVDREEKKQIYQDIFRTPDYFWFDPESLEFQGFTLISGQYQPIAPNAHGWLWSQQLGLYLGLSANKLRYFTSEGELVPTPAEAAQQAENRVLEAENRAVEAENRVLEAENQVEQEKQKAAKLAAKLRELGIDTEENL
;
A
#
# COMPACT_ATOMS: atom_id res chain seq x y z
N ILE A 1 1.56 21.15 -10.92
CA ILE A 1 2.60 21.29 -9.88
C ILE A 1 3.87 21.67 -10.61
N GLU A 2 4.54 22.75 -10.23
CA GLU A 2 5.88 23.09 -10.72
C GLU A 2 6.92 22.63 -9.69
N ILE A 3 8.03 22.07 -10.16
CA ILE A 3 9.18 21.75 -9.31
C ILE A 3 10.23 22.82 -9.55
N LEU A 4 10.56 23.57 -8.50
CA LEU A 4 11.41 24.74 -8.61
C LEU A 4 12.87 24.33 -8.75
N SER A 5 13.60 25.13 -9.51
CA SER A 5 15.05 25.19 -9.54
C SER A 5 15.47 26.65 -9.46
N ASP A 6 16.75 26.93 -9.18
CA ASP A 6 17.30 28.29 -9.19
C ASP A 6 16.91 29.08 -10.45
N SER A 7 16.88 28.40 -11.61
CA SER A 7 16.58 29.01 -12.91
C SER A 7 15.10 29.29 -13.16
N THR A 8 14.18 28.57 -12.53
CA THR A 8 12.73 28.64 -12.83
C THR A 8 11.92 29.26 -11.69
N ALA A 9 12.50 29.29 -10.49
CA ALA A 9 11.96 29.78 -9.23
C ALA A 9 11.14 31.08 -9.35
N LYS A 10 11.65 32.10 -10.04
CA LYS A 10 10.96 33.38 -10.18
C LYS A 10 9.77 33.30 -11.13
N VAL A 11 9.98 32.70 -12.30
CA VAL A 11 8.97 32.58 -13.36
C VAL A 11 7.79 31.74 -12.88
N ASP A 12 8.06 30.67 -12.15
CA ASP A 12 7.04 29.77 -11.60
C ASP A 12 6.20 30.48 -10.51
N ARG A 13 6.85 31.20 -9.58
CA ARG A 13 6.13 31.92 -8.51
C ARG A 13 5.29 33.11 -9.01
N GLU A 14 5.70 33.75 -10.10
CA GLU A 14 5.08 34.97 -10.62
C GLU A 14 4.30 34.74 -11.94
N GLU A 15 5.00 34.68 -13.07
CA GLU A 15 4.41 34.72 -14.41
C GLU A 15 3.52 33.51 -14.71
N LYS A 16 4.02 32.29 -14.46
CA LYS A 16 3.23 31.08 -14.70
C LYS A 16 1.99 31.04 -13.82
N LYS A 17 2.11 31.42 -12.54
CA LYS A 17 0.96 31.51 -11.65
C LYS A 17 -0.12 32.42 -12.23
N GLN A 18 0.24 33.58 -12.79
CA GLN A 18 -0.72 34.48 -13.43
C GLN A 18 -1.36 33.85 -14.69
N ILE A 19 -0.55 33.23 -15.55
CA ILE A 19 -1.03 32.56 -16.76
C ILE A 19 -2.02 31.43 -16.43
N TYR A 20 -1.68 30.58 -15.46
CA TYR A 20 -2.57 29.51 -15.02
C TYR A 20 -3.86 30.05 -14.38
N GLN A 21 -3.77 31.19 -13.68
CA GLN A 21 -4.94 31.83 -13.07
C GLN A 21 -5.89 32.44 -14.10
N ASP A 22 -5.36 33.27 -15.00
CA ASP A 22 -6.17 34.19 -15.81
C ASP A 22 -6.56 33.59 -17.16
N ILE A 23 -5.69 32.77 -17.73
CA ILE A 23 -5.85 32.18 -19.06
C ILE A 23 -6.38 30.75 -18.94
N PHE A 24 -5.62 29.86 -18.29
CA PHE A 24 -6.00 28.44 -18.23
C PHE A 24 -7.06 28.13 -17.19
N ARG A 25 -7.25 29.00 -16.20
CA ARG A 25 -8.20 28.82 -15.10
C ARG A 25 -7.99 27.47 -14.41
N THR A 26 -6.73 27.08 -14.23
CA THR A 26 -6.37 25.82 -13.58
C THR A 26 -6.92 25.83 -12.15
N PRO A 27 -7.67 24.81 -11.69
CA PRO A 27 -8.34 24.90 -10.40
C PRO A 27 -7.39 24.99 -9.22
N ASP A 28 -6.32 24.20 -9.22
CA ASP A 28 -5.29 24.23 -8.17
C ASP A 28 -3.90 24.39 -8.80
N TYR A 29 -3.06 25.21 -8.17
CA TYR A 29 -1.69 25.45 -8.58
C TYR A 29 -0.75 25.27 -7.38
N PHE A 30 0.32 24.50 -7.56
CA PHE A 30 1.29 24.19 -6.51
C PHE A 30 2.71 24.36 -7.04
N TRP A 31 3.62 24.76 -6.16
CA TRP A 31 5.06 24.65 -6.38
C TRP A 31 5.75 23.96 -5.22
N PHE A 32 6.85 23.27 -5.52
CA PHE A 32 7.73 22.66 -4.54
C PHE A 32 9.18 22.94 -4.89
N ASP A 33 9.95 23.46 -3.94
CA ASP A 33 11.40 23.60 -4.03
C ASP A 33 12.08 22.43 -3.29
N PRO A 34 12.78 21.52 -4.00
CA PRO A 34 13.42 20.38 -3.38
C PRO A 34 14.64 20.74 -2.53
N GLU A 35 15.23 21.92 -2.70
CA GLU A 35 16.41 22.35 -1.93
C GLU A 35 16.01 23.00 -0.60
N SER A 36 15.10 23.98 -0.66
CA SER A 36 14.62 24.68 0.54
C SER A 36 13.48 23.97 1.26
N LEU A 37 12.86 22.97 0.61
CA LEU A 37 11.63 22.32 1.03
C LEU A 37 10.42 23.25 1.10
N GLU A 38 10.48 24.43 0.46
CA GLU A 38 9.33 25.31 0.30
C GLU A 38 8.24 24.59 -0.49
N PHE A 39 7.04 24.51 0.10
CA PHE A 39 5.87 23.96 -0.56
C PHE A 39 4.68 24.88 -0.38
N GLN A 40 4.08 25.31 -1.48
CA GLN A 40 2.92 26.19 -1.47
C GLN A 40 1.89 25.72 -2.49
N GLY A 41 0.62 25.94 -2.15
CA GLY A 41 -0.52 25.63 -2.99
C GLY A 41 -1.52 26.77 -2.99
N PHE A 42 -2.26 26.87 -4.09
CA PHE A 42 -3.31 27.84 -4.32
C PHE A 42 -4.50 27.17 -4.98
N THR A 43 -5.70 27.62 -4.64
CA THR A 43 -6.94 27.18 -5.27
C THR A 43 -7.67 28.38 -5.89
N LEU A 44 -8.28 28.17 -7.05
CA LEU A 44 -8.93 29.22 -7.82
C LEU A 44 -10.34 29.47 -7.27
N ILE A 45 -10.54 30.62 -6.64
CA ILE A 45 -11.83 31.05 -6.08
C ILE A 45 -12.23 32.35 -6.75
N SER A 46 -13.40 32.36 -7.40
CA SER A 46 -13.92 33.53 -8.13
C SER A 46 -12.91 34.11 -9.13
N GLY A 47 -12.16 33.23 -9.81
CA GLY A 47 -11.18 33.61 -10.84
C GLY A 47 -9.87 34.15 -10.30
N GLN A 48 -9.61 34.06 -9.00
CA GLN A 48 -8.34 34.47 -8.36
C GLN A 48 -7.80 33.33 -7.49
N TYR A 49 -6.49 33.13 -7.53
CA TYR A 49 -5.82 32.15 -6.69
C TYR A 49 -5.75 32.63 -5.24
N GLN A 50 -6.26 31.80 -4.34
CA GLN A 50 -6.14 31.98 -2.90
C GLN A 50 -5.21 30.90 -2.33
N PRO A 51 -4.31 31.23 -1.39
CA PRO A 51 -3.46 30.23 -0.75
C PRO A 51 -4.28 29.14 -0.08
N ILE A 52 -3.88 27.89 -0.24
CA ILE A 52 -4.45 26.76 0.49
C ILE A 52 -3.79 26.73 1.87
N ALA A 53 -4.61 26.73 2.93
CA ALA A 53 -4.12 26.61 4.29
C ALA A 53 -3.69 25.15 4.58
N PRO A 54 -2.53 24.94 5.22
CA PRO A 54 -2.10 23.61 5.61
C PRO A 54 -2.92 23.06 6.77
N ASN A 55 -3.06 21.73 6.80
CA ASN A 55 -3.56 21.01 7.98
C ASN A 55 -2.47 20.90 9.07
N ALA A 56 -2.78 20.19 10.17
CA ALA A 56 -1.86 19.99 11.29
C ALA A 56 -0.53 19.28 10.91
N HIS A 57 -0.50 18.56 9.79
CA HIS A 57 0.69 17.88 9.26
C HIS A 57 1.46 18.74 8.23
N GLY A 58 1.00 19.96 7.95
CA GLY A 58 1.58 20.80 6.91
C GLY A 58 1.08 20.48 5.50
N TRP A 59 0.02 19.68 5.34
CA TRP A 59 -0.45 19.24 4.02
C TRP A 59 -1.54 20.14 3.45
N LEU A 60 -1.55 20.28 2.13
CA LEU A 60 -2.47 21.13 1.37
C LEU A 60 -3.52 20.25 0.68
N TRP A 61 -4.81 20.54 0.90
CA TRP A 61 -5.90 19.79 0.27
C TRP A 61 -6.14 20.25 -1.17
N SER A 62 -6.17 19.32 -2.13
CA SER A 62 -6.67 19.57 -3.48
C SER A 62 -8.07 18.98 -3.63
N GLN A 63 -9.06 19.84 -3.83
CA GLN A 63 -10.44 19.41 -4.04
C GLN A 63 -10.59 18.63 -5.36
N GLN A 64 -9.80 18.96 -6.39
CA GLN A 64 -9.87 18.29 -7.69
C GLN A 64 -9.33 16.86 -7.65
N LEU A 65 -8.27 16.65 -6.86
CA LEU A 65 -7.66 15.34 -6.73
C LEU A 65 -8.34 14.49 -5.67
N GLY A 66 -9.02 15.10 -4.71
CA GLY A 66 -9.52 14.41 -3.52
C GLY A 66 -8.38 13.90 -2.64
N LEU A 67 -7.23 14.57 -2.68
CA LEU A 67 -6.00 14.17 -2.00
C LEU A 67 -5.35 15.37 -1.31
N TYR A 68 -4.65 15.08 -0.23
CA TYR A 68 -3.66 15.98 0.34
C TYR A 68 -2.33 15.87 -0.42
N LEU A 69 -1.65 17.00 -0.58
CA LEU A 69 -0.26 17.07 -1.01
C LEU A 69 0.58 17.52 0.18
N GLY A 70 1.73 16.90 0.40
CA GLY A 70 2.60 17.27 1.50
C GLY A 70 3.97 16.62 1.40
N LEU A 71 4.84 16.93 2.36
CA LEU A 71 6.18 16.37 2.40
C LEU A 71 6.22 15.11 3.26
N SER A 72 6.89 14.07 2.75
CA SER A 72 7.31 12.91 3.53
C SER A 72 8.71 12.49 3.08
N ALA A 73 9.60 12.31 4.06
CA ALA A 73 11.03 12.08 3.84
C ALA A 73 11.65 13.06 2.82
N ASN A 74 11.38 14.36 2.99
CA ASN A 74 11.84 15.45 2.12
C ASN A 74 11.41 15.35 0.65
N LYS A 75 10.38 14.54 0.35
CA LYS A 75 9.80 14.40 -0.98
C LYS A 75 8.35 14.83 -0.97
N LEU A 76 7.92 15.49 -2.04
CA LEU A 76 6.50 15.75 -2.27
C LEU A 76 5.76 14.42 -2.52
N ARG A 77 4.69 14.20 -1.77
CA ARG A 77 3.87 12.98 -1.78
C ARG A 77 2.39 13.33 -1.73
N TYR A 78 1.56 12.38 -2.16
CA TYR A 78 0.11 12.43 -2.02
C TYR A 78 -0.35 11.61 -0.83
N PHE A 79 -1.40 12.08 -0.16
CA PHE A 79 -2.05 11.40 0.95
C PHE A 79 -3.56 11.38 0.74
N THR A 80 -4.22 10.31 1.17
CA THR A 80 -5.68 10.20 1.13
C THR A 80 -6.34 11.17 2.11
N SER A 81 -7.67 11.33 2.04
CA SER A 81 -8.44 12.11 3.03
C SER A 81 -8.28 11.59 4.46
N GLU A 82 -7.99 10.31 4.62
CA GLU A 82 -7.76 9.62 5.89
C GLU A 82 -6.31 9.78 6.37
N GLY A 83 -5.44 10.38 5.55
CA GLY A 83 -4.03 10.63 5.84
C GLY A 83 -3.09 9.48 5.51
N GLU A 84 -3.52 8.51 4.70
CA GLU A 84 -2.68 7.41 4.25
C GLU A 84 -1.80 7.84 3.09
N LEU A 85 -0.53 7.41 3.08
CA LEU A 85 0.40 7.70 2.00
C LEU A 85 -0.02 6.96 0.72
N VAL A 86 -0.26 7.70 -0.36
CA VAL A 86 -0.53 7.10 -1.67
C VAL A 86 0.77 6.52 -2.22
N PRO A 87 0.81 5.22 -2.57
CA PRO A 87 2.01 4.61 -3.13
C PRO A 87 2.28 5.15 -4.54
N THR A 88 3.55 5.32 -4.85
CA THR A 88 4.00 5.50 -6.24
C THR A 88 3.70 4.23 -7.05
N PRO A 89 3.64 4.29 -8.38
CA PRO A 89 3.45 3.09 -9.21
C PRO A 89 4.47 1.98 -8.93
N ALA A 90 5.74 2.34 -8.67
CA ALA A 90 6.79 1.38 -8.32
C ALA A 90 6.58 0.75 -6.94
N GLU A 91 6.22 1.55 -5.93
CA GLU A 91 5.89 1.03 -4.59
C GLU A 91 4.65 0.12 -4.64
N ALA A 92 3.62 0.48 -5.41
CA ALA A 92 2.42 -0.33 -5.59
C ALA A 92 2.71 -1.66 -6.29
N ALA A 93 3.57 -1.65 -7.33
CA ALA A 93 4.03 -2.86 -7.99
C ALA A 93 4.80 -3.76 -7.03
N GLN A 94 5.74 -3.21 -6.25
CA GLN A 94 6.49 -3.97 -5.25
C GLN A 94 5.57 -4.57 -4.17
N GLN A 95 4.58 -3.81 -3.71
CA GLN A 95 3.58 -4.31 -2.77
C GLN A 95 2.71 -5.42 -3.37
N ALA A 96 2.42 -5.37 -4.67
CA ALA A 96 1.70 -6.44 -5.35
C ALA A 96 2.57 -7.71 -5.44
N GLU A 97 3.82 -7.59 -5.87
CA GLU A 97 4.78 -8.71 -5.92
C GLU A 97 4.96 -9.37 -4.56
N ASN A 98 5.17 -8.58 -3.50
CA ASN A 98 5.32 -9.10 -2.15
C ASN A 98 4.05 -9.86 -1.71
N ARG A 99 2.85 -9.36 -2.05
CA ARG A 99 1.59 -10.05 -1.74
C ARG A 99 1.44 -11.37 -2.49
N VAL A 100 1.89 -11.45 -3.74
CA VAL A 100 1.89 -12.71 -4.50
C VAL A 100 2.84 -13.70 -3.84
N LEU A 101 4.08 -13.28 -3.55
CA LEU A 101 5.07 -14.15 -2.92
C LEU A 101 4.62 -14.66 -1.55
N GLU A 102 4.02 -13.80 -0.72
CA GLU A 102 3.44 -14.20 0.55
C GLU A 102 2.29 -15.19 0.39
N ALA A 103 1.45 -15.02 -0.63
CA ALA A 103 0.35 -15.95 -0.90
C ALA A 103 0.88 -17.32 -1.37
N GLU A 104 1.91 -17.35 -2.21
CA GLU A 104 2.57 -18.58 -2.65
C GLU A 104 3.22 -19.31 -1.47
N ASN A 105 3.96 -18.60 -0.61
CA ASN A 105 4.56 -19.19 0.58
C ASN A 105 3.49 -19.80 1.50
N ARG A 106 2.37 -19.09 1.73
CA ARG A 106 1.26 -19.62 2.52
C ARG A 106 0.61 -20.86 1.89
N ALA A 107 0.53 -20.92 0.56
CA ALA A 107 0.00 -22.09 -0.14
C ALA A 107 0.92 -23.31 0.03
N VAL A 108 2.23 -23.13 -0.15
CA VAL A 108 3.23 -24.19 0.06
C VAL A 108 3.24 -24.68 1.50
N GLU A 109 3.16 -23.78 2.49
CA GLU A 109 3.04 -24.16 3.90
C GLU A 109 1.77 -24.96 4.18
N ALA A 110 0.64 -24.58 3.57
CA ALA A 110 -0.60 -25.31 3.71
C ALA A 110 -0.52 -26.72 3.08
N GLU A 111 0.07 -26.84 1.88
CA GLU A 111 0.29 -28.13 1.22
C GLU A 111 1.18 -29.06 2.06
N ASN A 112 2.29 -28.54 2.59
CA ASN A 112 3.18 -29.30 3.47
C ASN A 112 2.44 -29.80 4.72
N ARG A 113 1.60 -28.96 5.33
CA ARG A 113 0.79 -29.37 6.49
C ARG A 113 -0.23 -30.46 6.16
N VAL A 114 -0.84 -30.41 4.98
CA VAL A 114 -1.76 -31.47 4.52
C VAL A 114 -1.00 -32.77 4.34
N LEU A 115 0.16 -32.74 3.66
CA LEU A 115 0.98 -33.93 3.44
C LEU A 115 1.49 -34.53 4.76
N GLU A 116 1.89 -33.70 5.73
CA GLU A 116 2.27 -34.16 7.07
C GLU A 116 1.10 -34.85 7.79
N ALA A 117 -0.10 -34.26 7.73
CA ALA A 117 -1.29 -34.86 8.34
C ALA A 117 -1.66 -36.19 7.68
N GLU A 118 -1.60 -36.30 6.35
CA GLU A 118 -1.84 -37.55 5.62
C GLU A 118 -0.84 -38.64 6.02
N ASN A 119 0.45 -38.29 6.10
CA ASN A 119 1.49 -39.21 6.54
C ASN A 119 1.28 -39.70 7.99
N GLN A 120 0.83 -38.82 8.89
CA GLN A 120 0.51 -39.21 10.26
C GLN A 120 -0.67 -40.19 10.31
N VAL A 121 -1.76 -39.89 9.59
CA VAL A 121 -2.94 -40.77 9.50
C VAL A 121 -2.56 -42.14 8.93
N GLU A 122 -1.72 -42.19 7.90
CA GLU A 122 -1.27 -43.45 7.31
C GLU A 122 -0.38 -44.25 8.28
N GLN A 123 0.53 -43.59 8.99
CA GLN A 123 1.34 -44.26 10.02
C GLN A 123 0.48 -44.81 11.17
N GLU A 124 -0.54 -44.08 11.60
CA GLU A 124 -1.47 -44.54 12.63
C GLU A 124 -2.28 -45.75 12.16
N LYS A 125 -2.80 -45.72 10.91
CA LYS A 125 -3.49 -46.87 10.31
C LYS A 125 -2.59 -48.10 10.24
N GLN A 126 -1.33 -47.95 9.83
CA GLN A 126 -0.39 -49.07 9.78
C GLN A 126 -0.07 -49.63 11.16
N LYS A 127 0.10 -48.77 12.18
CA LYS A 127 0.31 -49.20 13.57
C LYS A 127 -0.92 -49.94 14.11
N ALA A 128 -2.12 -49.40 13.89
CA ALA A 128 -3.37 -50.02 14.30
C ALA A 128 -3.58 -51.39 13.63
N ALA A 129 -3.32 -51.50 12.32
CA ALA A 129 -3.41 -52.76 11.59
C ALA A 129 -2.43 -53.81 12.12
N LYS A 130 -1.16 -53.43 12.38
CA LYS A 130 -0.16 -54.33 12.97
C LYS A 130 -0.55 -54.79 14.38
N LEU A 131 -1.08 -53.91 15.21
CA LEU A 131 -1.54 -54.25 16.56
C LEU A 131 -2.74 -55.21 16.50
N ALA A 132 -3.72 -54.93 15.64
CA ALA A 132 -4.88 -55.80 15.45
C ALA A 132 -4.50 -57.19 14.93
N ALA A 133 -3.49 -57.30 14.06
CA ALA A 133 -2.94 -58.59 13.64
C ALA A 133 -2.28 -59.34 14.81
N LYS A 134 -1.50 -58.63 15.65
CA LYS A 134 -0.82 -59.22 16.83
C LYS A 134 -1.80 -59.71 17.89
N LEU A 135 -2.89 -58.98 18.13
CA LEU A 135 -3.93 -59.38 19.08
C LEU A 135 -4.67 -60.64 18.60
N ARG A 136 -4.96 -60.73 17.28
CA ARG A 136 -5.52 -61.94 16.66
C ARG A 136 -4.57 -63.16 16.78
N GLU A 137 -3.27 -62.99 16.58
CA GLU A 137 -2.27 -64.06 16.83
C GLU A 137 -2.30 -64.57 18.28
N LEU A 138 -2.61 -63.70 19.24
CA LEU A 138 -2.69 -64.02 20.67
C LEU A 138 -4.05 -64.58 21.10
N GLY A 139 -5.00 -64.77 20.16
CA GLY A 139 -6.32 -65.31 20.45
C GLY A 139 -7.28 -64.35 21.15
N ILE A 140 -6.96 -63.04 21.13
CA ILE A 140 -7.83 -61.99 21.67
C ILE A 140 -8.68 -61.48 20.50
N ASP A 141 -9.95 -61.87 20.46
CA ASP A 141 -10.87 -61.37 19.45
C ASP A 141 -11.28 -59.94 19.77
N THR A 142 -11.16 -59.06 18.79
CA THR A 142 -11.38 -57.60 18.95
C THR A 142 -12.64 -57.11 18.25
N GLU A 143 -13.42 -58.01 17.65
CA GLU A 143 -14.69 -57.66 16.99
C GLU A 143 -15.91 -57.65 17.94
N GLU A 144 -15.77 -58.07 19.20
CA GLU A 144 -16.79 -57.85 20.24
C GLU A 144 -16.55 -56.52 20.96
N ASN A 145 -17.02 -55.41 20.40
CA ASN A 145 -17.64 -54.28 21.12
C ASN A 145 -17.92 -53.13 20.13
N LEU A 146 -19.04 -53.24 19.43
CA LEU A 146 -19.82 -52.11 18.95
C LEU A 146 -21.28 -52.29 19.38
#